data_AF-A0A835A334-F1
#
_entry.id   AF-A0A835A334-F1
#
_cell.length_a   1.000
_cell.length_b   1.000
_cell.length_c   1.000
_cell.angle_alpha   90.00
_cell.angle_beta   90.00
_cell.angle_gamma   90.00
#
_symmetry.space_group_name_H-M   'P 1'
#
loop_
_entity.id
_entity.type
_entity.pdbx_description
1 polymer ?
#
loop_
_entity_poly.entity_id
_entity_poly.type
_entity_poly.pdbx_seq_one_letter_code
_entity_poly.pdbx_strand_id
1 'polypeptide(L)'
;MRPDDQCPFCSGKEDCLHLFISCPRAQSFWSYLVLDVASISNINQLWQDNPLQEASPRVRTAVLTCVLWNIWKCRNAKVFRSQDETNSQIANRCRDDLLLWSNRSKAPSDTEKLVLWSSFFFQE
;
A
#
# COMPACT_ATOMS: atom_id res chain seq x y z
N MET A 1 -13.63 -7.23 -25.43
CA MET A 1 -13.34 -6.16 -24.45
C MET A 1 -13.70 -6.71 -23.09
N ARG A 2 -12.80 -6.62 -22.09
CA ARG A 2 -13.22 -6.87 -20.70
C ARG A 2 -14.18 -5.73 -20.30
N PRO A 3 -15.20 -5.98 -19.46
CA PRO A 3 -15.97 -4.90 -18.86
C PRO A 3 -15.03 -3.90 -18.19
N ASP A 4 -15.25 -2.60 -18.39
CA ASP A 4 -14.39 -1.54 -17.86
C ASP A 4 -14.30 -1.54 -16.32
N ASP A 5 -15.20 -2.27 -15.64
CA ASP A 5 -15.27 -2.40 -14.19
C ASP A 5 -14.72 -3.73 -13.65
N GLN A 6 -14.04 -4.56 -14.46
CA GLN A 6 -13.45 -5.81 -13.98
C GLN A 6 -12.00 -5.62 -13.52
N CYS A 7 -11.66 -6.20 -12.36
CA CYS A 7 -10.30 -6.18 -11.84
C CYS A 7 -9.31 -6.82 -12.84
N PRO A 8 -8.12 -6.25 -13.07
CA PRO A 8 -7.16 -6.83 -14.00
C PRO A 8 -6.49 -8.11 -13.46
N PHE A 9 -6.55 -8.35 -12.15
CA PHE A 9 -5.91 -9.48 -11.47
C PHE A 9 -6.85 -10.65 -11.18
N CYS A 10 -8.17 -10.44 -11.18
CA CYS A 10 -9.16 -11.48 -10.87
C CYS A 10 -10.49 -11.21 -11.60
N SER A 11 -11.47 -12.11 -11.48
CA SER A 11 -12.78 -11.93 -12.13
C SER A 11 -13.74 -11.00 -11.40
N GLY A 12 -13.34 -10.43 -10.25
CA GLY A 12 -14.18 -9.56 -9.42
C GLY A 12 -14.42 -8.18 -10.03
N LYS A 13 -15.51 -7.53 -9.60
CA LYS A 13 -15.76 -6.11 -9.90
C LYS A 13 -14.74 -5.24 -9.14
N GLU A 14 -14.11 -4.32 -9.84
CA GLU A 14 -13.17 -3.37 -9.27
C GLU A 14 -13.91 -2.15 -8.72
N ASP A 15 -13.86 -1.98 -7.41
CA ASP A 15 -14.14 -0.73 -6.71
C ASP A 15 -12.95 -0.41 -5.79
N CYS A 16 -13.03 0.69 -5.02
CA CYS A 16 -11.94 1.07 -4.13
C CYS A 16 -11.65 -0.02 -3.09
N LEU A 17 -12.67 -0.60 -2.45
CA LEU A 17 -12.47 -1.61 -1.40
C LEU A 17 -11.83 -2.87 -1.99
N HIS A 18 -12.28 -3.27 -3.18
CA HIS A 18 -11.68 -4.37 -3.91
C HIS A 18 -10.23 -4.10 -4.25
N LEU A 19 -9.94 -2.96 -4.90
CA LEU A 19 -8.60 -2.60 -5.31
C LEU A 19 -7.60 -2.61 -4.16
N PHE A 20 -7.98 -2.06 -3.00
CA PHE A 20 -7.05 -1.86 -1.90
C PHE A 20 -7.06 -2.94 -0.83
N ILE A 21 -8.16 -3.69 -0.66
CA ILE A 21 -8.33 -4.62 0.47
C ILE A 21 -8.65 -6.04 0.00
N SER A 22 -9.75 -6.24 -0.74
CA SER A 22 -10.30 -7.59 -0.97
C SER A 22 -9.80 -8.29 -2.24
N CYS A 23 -9.14 -7.57 -3.15
CA CYS A 23 -8.49 -8.19 -4.32
C CYS A 23 -7.41 -9.18 -3.86
N PRO A 24 -7.34 -10.41 -4.40
CA PRO A 24 -6.29 -11.37 -4.04
C PRO A 24 -4.87 -10.83 -4.21
N ARG A 25 -4.66 -9.93 -5.19
CA ARG A 25 -3.38 -9.28 -5.39
C ARG A 25 -3.03 -8.32 -4.24
N ALA A 26 -4.00 -7.52 -3.79
CA ALA A 26 -3.83 -6.63 -2.65
C ALA A 26 -3.64 -7.42 -1.35
N GLN A 27 -4.48 -8.44 -1.09
CA GLN A 27 -4.35 -9.33 0.07
C GLN A 27 -2.97 -9.97 0.15
N SER A 28 -2.46 -10.49 -0.97
CA SER A 28 -1.12 -11.06 -1.04
C SER A 28 -0.03 -10.05 -0.67
N PHE A 29 -0.21 -8.76 -0.97
CA PHE A 29 0.75 -7.73 -0.57
C PHE A 29 0.61 -7.36 0.92
N TRP A 30 -0.61 -7.24 1.46
CA TRP A 30 -0.82 -7.02 2.89
C TRP A 30 -0.25 -8.16 3.74
N SER A 31 -0.46 -9.42 3.33
CA SER A 31 0.14 -10.58 3.99
C SER A 31 1.66 -10.58 3.92
N TYR A 32 2.26 -10.13 2.81
CA TYR A 32 3.71 -9.98 2.68
C TYR A 32 4.29 -8.95 3.65
N LEU A 33 3.53 -7.89 3.95
CA LEU A 33 3.87 -6.91 4.97
C LEU A 33 3.52 -7.40 6.39
N VAL A 34 2.95 -8.59 6.56
CA VAL A 34 2.50 -9.09 7.87
C VAL A 34 1.52 -8.12 8.55
N LEU A 35 0.68 -7.46 7.74
CA LEU A 35 -0.38 -6.57 8.20
C LEU A 35 -1.73 -7.21 7.92
N ASP A 36 -2.50 -7.44 8.98
CA ASP A 36 -3.86 -7.96 8.85
C ASP A 36 -4.84 -6.83 8.54
N VAL A 37 -5.55 -6.99 7.42
CA VAL A 37 -6.61 -6.08 6.96
C VAL A 37 -7.91 -6.82 6.66
N ALA A 38 -8.05 -8.08 7.11
CA ALA A 38 -9.20 -8.92 6.78
C ALA A 38 -10.54 -8.37 7.32
N SER A 39 -10.50 -7.64 8.44
CA SER A 39 -11.69 -7.00 9.05
C SER A 39 -12.09 -5.69 8.38
N ILE A 40 -11.26 -5.14 7.49
CA ILE A 40 -11.49 -3.85 6.85
C ILE A 40 -12.61 -3.98 5.81
N SER A 41 -13.77 -3.43 6.12
CA SER A 41 -14.95 -3.35 5.24
C SER A 41 -15.12 -1.97 4.61
N ASN A 42 -14.37 -0.97 5.08
CA ASN A 42 -14.29 0.36 4.48
C ASN A 42 -12.86 0.87 4.57
N ILE A 43 -12.32 1.43 3.48
CA ILE A 43 -10.94 1.95 3.42
C ILE A 43 -10.62 2.93 4.55
N ASN A 44 -11.58 3.76 4.96
CA ASN A 44 -11.38 4.72 6.04
C ASN A 44 -11.05 4.06 7.39
N GLN A 45 -11.43 2.79 7.60
CA GLN A 45 -11.10 2.02 8.80
C GLN A 45 -9.58 1.82 8.96
N LEU A 46 -8.79 1.82 7.87
CA LEU A 46 -7.33 1.73 7.98
C LEU A 46 -6.73 2.81 8.91
N TRP A 47 -7.32 4.01 8.93
CA TRP A 47 -6.86 5.10 9.79
C TRP A 47 -7.37 5.01 11.22
N GLN A 48 -8.47 4.28 11.45
CA GLN A 48 -9.11 4.11 12.75
C GLN A 48 -8.54 2.89 13.48
N ASP A 49 -8.54 1.74 12.82
CA ASP A 49 -8.07 0.47 13.35
C ASP A 49 -6.54 0.45 13.50
N ASN A 50 -5.84 1.31 12.74
CA ASN A 50 -4.40 1.49 12.81
C ASN A 50 -3.62 0.16 12.81
N PRO A 51 -3.71 -0.62 11.72
CA PRO A 51 -3.01 -1.92 11.63
C PRO A 51 -1.48 -1.76 11.74
N LEU A 52 -0.95 -0.57 11.43
CA LEU A 52 0.46 -0.22 11.57
C LEU A 52 0.92 -0.03 13.02
N GLN A 53 -0.01 0.13 13.97
CA GLN A 53 0.27 0.50 15.36
C GLN A 53 1.11 1.79 15.51
N GLU A 54 1.07 2.68 14.50
CA GLU A 54 1.81 3.94 14.53
C GLU A 54 1.02 5.00 15.30
N ALA A 55 1.65 5.56 16.34
CA ALA A 55 1.05 6.54 17.22
C ALA A 55 0.94 7.94 16.58
N SER A 56 1.87 8.33 15.71
CA SER A 56 1.82 9.63 15.01
C SER A 56 0.81 9.55 13.87
N PRO A 57 -0.32 10.29 13.92
CA PRO A 57 -1.32 10.25 12.85
C PRO A 57 -0.77 10.72 11.50
N ARG A 58 0.23 11.61 11.52
CA ARG A 58 0.91 12.10 10.32
C ARG A 58 1.75 11.00 9.67
N VAL A 59 2.59 10.33 10.45
CA VAL A 59 3.41 9.21 9.96
C VAL A 59 2.50 8.07 9.51
N ARG A 60 1.48 7.71 10.30
CA ARG A 60 0.47 6.70 9.94
C ARG A 60 -0.17 7.01 8.59
N THR A 61 -0.63 8.25 8.39
CA THR A 61 -1.24 8.68 7.14
C THR A 61 -0.26 8.59 5.97
N ALA A 62 0.99 9.01 6.16
CA ALA A 62 2.01 8.92 5.12
C ALA A 62 2.32 7.47 4.74
N VAL A 63 2.49 6.56 5.71
CA VAL A 63 2.78 5.14 5.45
C VAL A 63 1.60 4.45 4.78
N LEU A 64 0.37 4.63 5.29
CA LEU A 64 -0.83 4.07 4.65
C LEU A 64 -1.00 4.59 3.22
N THR A 65 -0.84 5.90 3.01
CA THR A 65 -0.93 6.49 1.67
C THR A 65 0.15 5.93 0.75
N CYS A 66 1.37 5.69 1.23
CA CYS A 66 2.45 5.08 0.45
C CYS A 66 2.08 3.67 -0.01
N VAL A 67 1.57 2.83 0.90
CA VAL A 67 1.17 1.45 0.59
C VAL A 67 0.03 1.44 -0.41
N LEU A 68 -1.04 2.20 -0.18
CA LEU A 68 -2.18 2.29 -1.08
C LEU A 68 -1.77 2.81 -2.47
N TRP A 69 -0.91 3.84 -2.51
CA TRP A 69 -0.36 4.37 -3.76
C TRP A 69 0.40 3.32 -4.56
N ASN A 70 1.20 2.49 -3.89
CA ASN A 70 1.98 1.44 -4.54
C ASN A 70 1.13 0.25 -4.99
N ILE A 71 0.05 -0.08 -4.30
CA ILE A 71 -0.98 -1.03 -4.78
C ILE A 71 -1.63 -0.50 -6.06
N TRP A 72 -2.02 0.79 -6.08
CA TRP A 72 -2.59 1.42 -7.27
C TRP A 72 -1.60 1.45 -8.44
N LYS A 73 -0.31 1.76 -8.19
CA LYS A 73 0.74 1.70 -9.23
C LYS A 73 0.90 0.29 -9.80
N CYS A 74 0.84 -0.75 -8.97
CA CYS A 74 0.84 -2.15 -9.42
C CYS A 74 -0.33 -2.46 -10.33
N ARG A 75 -1.55 -2.05 -9.94
CA ARG A 75 -2.74 -2.17 -10.80
C ARG A 75 -2.54 -1.48 -12.15
N ASN A 76 -2.00 -0.28 -12.17
CA ASN A 76 -1.74 0.45 -13.41
C ASN A 76 -0.63 -0.17 -14.27
N ALA A 77 0.41 -0.73 -13.66
CA ALA A 77 1.43 -1.49 -14.39
C ALA A 77 0.80 -2.68 -15.12
N LYS A 78 -0.13 -3.39 -14.47
CA LYS A 78 -0.88 -4.47 -15.10
C LYS A 78 -1.75 -4.00 -16.26
N VAL A 79 -2.52 -2.93 -16.08
CA VAL A 79 -3.47 -2.45 -17.09
C VAL A 79 -2.76 -1.83 -18.30
N PHE A 80 -1.78 -0.95 -18.06
CA PHE A 80 -1.18 -0.15 -19.14
C PHE A 80 0.07 -0.79 -19.75
N ARG A 81 0.73 -1.71 -19.04
CA ARG A 81 1.99 -2.34 -19.48
C ARG A 81 1.96 -3.86 -19.45
N SER A 82 0.84 -4.48 -19.05
CA SER A 82 0.75 -5.95 -18.88
C SER A 82 1.83 -6.52 -17.95
N GLN A 83 2.28 -5.74 -16.96
CA GLN A 83 3.32 -6.15 -16.01
C GLN A 83 2.70 -6.72 -14.73
N ASP A 84 3.17 -7.89 -14.32
CA ASP A 84 2.86 -8.51 -13.04
C ASP A 84 3.99 -8.23 -12.03
N GLU A 85 3.80 -7.23 -11.17
CA GLU A 85 4.80 -6.86 -10.18
C GLU A 85 4.74 -7.77 -8.94
N THR A 86 5.91 -8.26 -8.54
CA THR A 86 6.07 -9.08 -7.33
C THR A 86 5.89 -8.24 -6.07
N ASN A 87 5.58 -8.89 -4.94
CA ASN A 87 5.48 -8.20 -3.64
C ASN A 87 6.77 -7.44 -3.29
N SER A 88 7.94 -8.03 -3.56
CA SER A 88 9.24 -7.39 -3.32
C SER A 88 9.44 -6.14 -4.18
N GLN A 89 9.01 -6.13 -5.45
CA GLN A 89 9.07 -4.92 -6.29
C GLN A 89 8.19 -3.79 -5.74
N ILE A 90 6.97 -4.13 -5.30
CA ILE A 90 6.05 -3.15 -4.70
C ILE A 90 6.64 -2.61 -3.38
N ALA A 91 7.20 -3.49 -2.52
CA ALA A 91 7.81 -3.11 -1.25
C ALA A 91 9.05 -2.22 -1.43
N ASN A 92 9.96 -2.57 -2.35
CA ASN A 92 11.11 -1.73 -2.69
C ASN A 92 10.68 -0.32 -3.13
N ARG A 93 9.60 -0.23 -3.91
CA ARG A 93 9.04 1.07 -4.31
C ARG A 93 8.40 1.83 -3.15
N CYS A 94 7.75 1.14 -2.20
CA CYS A 94 7.29 1.76 -0.94
C CYS A 94 8.45 2.34 -0.12
N ARG A 95 9.57 1.61 -0.01
CA ARG A 95 10.79 2.09 0.66
C ARG A 95 11.28 3.39 0.01
N ASP A 96 11.48 3.37 -1.31
CA ASP A 96 12.02 4.51 -2.05
C ASP A 96 11.09 5.72 -1.96
N ASP A 97 9.77 5.50 -2.06
CA ASP A 97 8.77 6.56 -1.87
C ASP A 97 8.85 7.13 -0.43
N LEU A 98 8.93 6.32 0.62
CA LEU A 98 9.02 6.81 2.00
C LEU A 98 10.32 7.57 2.28
N LEU A 99 11.46 7.10 1.75
CA LEU A 99 12.74 7.81 1.82
C LEU A 99 12.65 9.16 1.12
N LEU A 100 11.99 9.23 -0.03
CA LEU A 100 11.75 10.50 -0.71
C LEU A 100 10.82 11.41 0.10
N TRP A 101 9.77 10.85 0.70
CA TRP A 101 8.74 11.61 1.41
C TRP A 101 9.22 12.12 2.76
N SER A 102 10.19 11.45 3.40
CA SER A 102 10.82 11.91 4.64
C SER A 102 11.45 13.30 4.47
N ASN A 103 12.01 13.62 3.29
CA ASN A 103 12.56 14.94 2.98
C ASN A 103 11.53 16.08 2.98
N ARG A 104 10.22 15.76 2.87
CA ARG A 104 9.14 16.76 2.96
C ARG A 104 8.70 17.02 4.39
N SER A 105 9.06 16.14 5.33
CA SER A 105 8.71 16.31 6.74
C SER A 105 9.52 17.45 7.35
N LYS A 106 8.83 18.37 8.02
CA LYS A 106 9.46 19.49 8.75
C LYS A 106 9.84 19.12 10.18
N ALA A 107 9.32 18.01 10.70
CA ALA A 107 9.59 17.55 12.06
C ALA A 107 10.66 16.45 12.03
N PRO A 108 11.78 16.61 12.75
CA PRO A 108 12.83 15.59 12.80
C PRO A 108 12.32 14.22 13.28
N SER A 109 11.42 14.20 14.27
CA SER A 109 10.82 12.97 14.80
C SER A 109 9.96 12.22 13.77
N ASP A 110 9.19 12.94 12.95
CA ASP A 110 8.39 12.32 11.89
C ASP A 110 9.31 11.83 10.75
N THR A 111 10.39 12.56 10.47
CA THR A 111 11.40 12.18 9.46
C THR A 111 12.06 10.86 9.83
N GLU A 112 12.55 10.75 11.08
CA GLU A 112 13.18 9.54 11.61
C GLU A 112 12.23 8.35 11.54
N LYS A 113 10.96 8.52 11.95
CA LYS A 113 9.94 7.47 11.84
C LYS A 113 9.67 7.04 10.41
N LEU A 114 9.61 7.96 9.45
CA LEU A 114 9.42 7.62 8.04
C LEU A 114 10.61 6.83 7.47
N VAL A 115 11.84 7.18 7.87
CA VAL A 115 13.04 6.42 7.52
C VAL A 115 13.01 5.02 8.15
N LEU A 116 12.59 4.91 9.41
CA LEU A 116 12.42 3.62 10.08
C LEU A 116 11.38 2.75 9.35
N TRP A 117 10.22 3.32 9.01
CA TRP A 117 9.20 2.65 8.20
C TRP A 117 9.72 2.25 6.83
N SER A 118 10.58 3.04 6.18
CA SER A 118 11.18 2.64 4.91
C SER A 118 12.02 1.36 5.03
N SER A 119 12.71 1.19 6.16
CA SER A 119 13.52 0.00 6.45
C SER A 119 12.66 -1.24 6.68
N PHE A 120 11.43 -1.09 7.20
CA PHE A 120 10.48 -2.20 7.33
C PHE A 120 10.09 -2.81 5.97
N PHE A 121 10.06 -2.02 4.91
CA PHE A 121 9.78 -2.52 3.54
C PHE A 121 11.00 -3.19 2.89
N PHE A 122 12.17 -3.17 3.53
CA PHE A 122 13.34 -3.89 3.10
C PHE A 122 13.26 -5.35 3.59
N GLN A 123 12.99 -6.27 2.68
CA GLN A 123 13.11 -7.70 2.94
C GLN A 123 14.15 -8.23 1.96
N GLU A 124 15.29 -8.72 2.48
CA GLU A 124 16.32 -9.44 1.70
C GLU A 124 15.83 -10.82 1.27
#